data_AF-A0A1L9BGJ6-F1
#
_entry.id   AF-A0A1L9BGJ6-F1
#
_cell.length_a   1.000
_cell.length_b   1.000
_cell.length_c   1.000
_cell.angle_alpha   90.00
_cell.angle_beta   90.00
_cell.angle_gamma   90.00
#
_symmetry.space_group_name_H-M   'P 1'
#
loop_
_entity.id
_entity.type
_entity.pdbx_description
1 polymer ?
#
loop_
_entity_poly.entity_id
_entity_poly.type
_entity_poly.pdbx_seq_one_letter_code
_entity_poly.pdbx_strand_id
1 'polypeptide(L)' 'MYGGAVPRTPASPTYEGRHHESVEAKSVIATTAAGFLRAGQVVFFDAGTTALAVATHVPRDRR' A
#
# COMPACT_ATOMS: atom_id res chain seq x y z
N MET A 1 -6.27 13.92 42.19
CA MET A 1 -6.54 13.40 40.83
C MET A 1 -5.18 13.09 40.20
N TYR A 2 -4.75 11.83 40.20
CA TYR A 2 -3.50 11.41 39.56
C TYR A 2 -3.86 10.93 38.16
N GLY A 3 -3.87 11.86 37.19
CA GLY A 3 -4.19 11.54 35.80
C GLY A 3 -3.07 10.69 35.21
N GLY A 4 -3.37 9.42 34.89
CA GLY A 4 -2.44 8.53 34.20
C GLY A 4 -2.11 9.11 32.83
N ALA A 5 -0.96 9.77 32.73
CA ALA A 5 -0.42 10.22 31.46
C ALA A 5 -0.04 8.99 30.64
N VAL A 6 -0.89 8.63 29.67
CA VAL A 6 -0.56 7.60 28.67
C VAL A 6 0.66 8.10 27.89
N PRO A 7 1.73 7.30 27.74
CA PRO A 7 2.89 7.68 26.93
C PRO A 7 2.42 8.05 25.53
N ARG A 8 2.89 9.19 25.00
CA ARG A 8 2.58 9.60 23.63
C ARG A 8 3.16 8.54 22.69
N THR A 9 2.28 7.79 22.03
CA THR A 9 2.68 6.88 20.96
C THR A 9 3.40 7.69 19.89
N PRO A 10 4.54 7.22 19.35
CA PRO A 10 5.21 7.91 18.26
C PRO A 10 4.20 8.17 17.14
N ALA A 11 4.26 9.38 16.58
CA ALA A 11 3.38 9.76 15.48
C ALA A 11 3.53 8.74 14.35
N SER A 12 2.40 8.35 13.74
CA SER A 12 2.43 7.45 12.59
C SER A 12 3.33 8.03 11.49
N PRO A 13 4.05 7.19 10.73
CA PRO A 13 4.93 7.68 9.68
C PRO A 13 4.14 8.48 8.64
N THR A 14 4.78 9.50 8.09
CA THR A 14 4.24 10.27 6.96
C THR A 14 3.94 9.36 5.78
N TYR A 15 3.21 9.83 4.78
CA TYR A 15 3.00 9.05 3.57
C TYR A 15 4.34 8.62 2.94
N GLU A 16 5.31 9.53 2.87
CA GLU A 16 6.67 9.26 2.39
C GLU A 16 7.38 8.22 3.27
N GLY A 17 7.29 8.33 4.60
CA GLY A 17 7.82 7.32 5.51
C GLY A 17 7.20 5.95 5.28
N ARG A 18 5.87 5.88 5.11
CA ARG A 18 5.15 4.65 4.77
C ARG A 18 5.50 4.17 3.37
N HIS A 19 5.92 5.02 2.43
CA HIS A 19 6.28 4.58 1.09
C HIS A 19 7.53 3.69 1.13
N HIS A 20 8.49 4.03 1.98
CA HIS A 20 9.75 3.29 2.16
C HIS A 20 9.67 2.13 3.16
N GLU A 21 8.56 1.99 3.88
CA GLU A 21 8.35 0.88 4.83
C GLU A 21 7.97 -0.42 4.10
N SER A 22 8.56 -1.56 4.49
CA SER A 22 8.16 -2.90 4.02
C SER A 22 8.01 -3.01 2.48
N VAL A 23 8.93 -2.40 1.74
CA VAL A 23 8.85 -2.28 0.27
C VAL A 23 8.77 -3.67 -0.39
N GLU A 24 9.58 -4.62 0.09
CA GLU A 24 9.60 -5.99 -0.43
C GLU A 24 8.25 -6.68 -0.24
N ALA A 25 7.64 -6.54 0.95
CA ALA A 25 6.33 -7.12 1.23
C ALA A 25 5.25 -6.53 0.31
N LYS A 26 5.30 -5.21 0.08
CA LYS A 26 4.38 -4.54 -0.87
C LYS A 26 4.60 -5.01 -2.30
N SER A 27 5.85 -5.26 -2.70
CA SER A 27 6.18 -5.80 -4.02
C SER A 27 5.63 -7.24 -4.19
N VAL A 28 5.73 -8.07 -3.16
CA VAL A 28 5.14 -9.43 -3.18
C VAL A 28 3.63 -9.36 -3.33
N ILE A 29 2.96 -8.54 -2.51
CA ILE A 29 1.52 -8.29 -2.62
C ILE A 29 1.15 -7.82 -4.03
N ALA A 30 1.88 -6.85 -4.57
CA ALA A 30 1.64 -6.30 -5.90
C ALA A 30 1.77 -7.35 -7.00
N THR A 31 2.81 -8.17 -6.95
CA THR A 31 3.05 -9.24 -7.93
C THR A 31 1.94 -10.29 -7.88
N THR A 32 1.56 -10.73 -6.68
CA THR A 32 0.45 -11.67 -6.50
C THR A 32 -0.87 -11.08 -6.97
N ALA A 33 -1.15 -9.82 -6.61
CA ALA A 33 -2.38 -9.12 -7.00
C ALA A 33 -2.50 -8.96 -8.52
N ALA A 34 -1.39 -8.64 -9.20
CA ALA A 34 -1.35 -8.51 -10.65
C ALA A 34 -1.76 -9.81 -11.36
N GLY A 35 -1.46 -10.98 -10.78
CA GLY A 35 -1.88 -12.28 -11.31
C GLY A 35 -3.40 -12.53 -11.29
N PHE A 36 -4.17 -11.76 -10.52
CA PHE A 36 -5.62 -11.85 -10.50
C PHE A 36 -6.31 -10.94 -11.52
N LEU A 37 -5.58 -9.98 -12.12
CA LEU A 37 -6.13 -9.02 -13.06
C LEU A 37 -6.33 -9.66 -14.44
N ARG A 38 -7.47 -9.35 -15.08
CA ARG A 38 -7.84 -9.83 -16.40
C ARG A 38 -8.30 -8.68 -17.29
N ALA A 39 -8.09 -8.82 -18.60
CA ALA A 39 -8.55 -7.85 -19.58
C ALA A 39 -10.07 -7.66 -19.50
N GLY A 40 -10.53 -6.41 -19.65
CA GLY A 40 -11.95 -6.05 -19.59
C GLY A 40 -12.54 -5.92 -18.18
N GLN A 41 -11.77 -6.16 -17.11
CA GLN A 41 -12.22 -5.89 -15.75
C GLN A 41 -12.11 -4.41 -15.40
N VAL A 42 -13.07 -3.93 -14.61
CA VAL A 42 -12.96 -2.65 -13.89
C VAL A 42 -12.55 -2.96 -12.45
N VAL A 43 -11.45 -2.38 -12.01
CA VAL A 43 -10.87 -2.62 -10.68
C VAL A 43 -10.67 -1.29 -9.98
N PHE A 44 -11.05 -1.22 -8.71
CA PHE A 44 -10.85 -0.05 -7.86
C PHE A 44 -9.63 -0.26 -6.97
N PHE A 45 -8.80 0.77 -6.84
CA PHE A 45 -7.68 0.79 -5.90
C PHE A 45 -8.00 1.77 -4.76
N ASP A 46 -7.72 1.34 -3.54
CA ASP A 46 -7.80 2.19 -2.36
C ASP A 46 -6.64 3.20 -2.33
N ALA A 47 -6.69 4.16 -1.40
CA ALA A 47 -5.58 5.05 -1.12
C ALA A 47 -4.52 4.39 -0.23
N GLY A 48 -3.24 4.60 -0.57
CA GLY A 48 -2.14 4.16 0.27
C GLY A 48 -0.96 3.62 -0.52
N THR A 49 0.15 3.39 0.17
CA THR A 49 1.41 3.01 -0.46
C THR A 49 1.39 1.56 -0.97
N THR A 50 0.62 0.69 -0.33
CA THR A 50 0.43 -0.71 -0.80
C THR A 50 -0.44 -0.75 -2.05
N ALA A 51 -1.55 -0.01 -2.06
CA ALA A 51 -2.40 0.10 -3.25
C ALA A 51 -1.65 0.73 -4.42
N LEU A 52 -0.81 1.74 -4.16
CA LEU A 52 0.11 2.30 -5.16
C LEU A 52 1.03 1.23 -5.73
N ALA A 53 1.66 0.39 -4.88
CA ALA A 53 2.53 -0.68 -5.34
C ALA A 53 1.80 -1.68 -6.26
N VAL A 54 0.55 -2.03 -5.95
CA VAL A 54 -0.27 -2.88 -6.84
C VAL A 54 -0.55 -2.17 -8.15
N ALA A 55 -1.00 -0.92 -8.10
CA ALA A 55 -1.32 -0.13 -9.29
C ALA A 55 -0.13 0.01 -10.25
N THR A 56 1.10 0.14 -9.73
CA THR A 56 2.32 0.20 -10.55
C THR A 56 2.69 -1.12 -11.22
N HIS A 57 2.22 -2.25 -10.69
CA HIS A 57 2.44 -3.60 -11.25
C HIS A 57 1.31 -4.05 -12.19
N VAL A 58 0.28 -3.23 -12.39
CA VAL A 58 -0.78 -3.54 -13.36
C VAL A 58 -0.16 -3.69 -14.76
N PRO A 59 -0.41 -4.81 -15.47
CA PRO A 59 0.08 -5.00 -16.82
C PRO A 59 -0.39 -3.85 -17.71
N ARG A 60 0.55 -3.12 -18.28
CA ARG A 60 0.22 -2.09 -19.27
C ARG A 60 -0.18 -2.79 -20.55
N ASP A 61 -1.37 -2.49 -21.04
CA ASP A 61 -1.83 -2.96 -22.34
C ASP A 61 -0.87 -2.42 -23.40
N ARG A 62 0.03 -3.28 -23.89
CA ARG A 62 0.88 -3.00 -25.03
C ARG A 62 0.13 -3.54 -26.24
N ARG A 63 -0.56 -2.63 -26.93
CA ARG A 63 -1.06 -2.87 -28.29
C ARG A 63 0.09 -3.21 -29.23
#